data_AF-A0A9P6A3N2-F1
#
_entry.id   AF-A0A9P6A3N2-F1
#
_cell.length_a   1.000
_cell.length_b   1.000
_cell.length_c   1.000
_cell.angle_alpha   90.00
_cell.angle_beta   90.00
_cell.angle_gamma   90.00
#
_symmetry.space_group_name_H-M   'P 1'
#
loop_
_entity.id
_entity.type
_entity.pdbx_description
1 polymer ?
#
loop_
_entity_poly.entity_id
_entity_poly.type
_entity_poly.pdbx_seq_one_letter_code
_entity_poly.pdbx_strand_id
1 'polypeptide(L)'
;MARLAQAKAARGGRPWTSDAQRDWLMDQMGGYMEARNSKRCGALGAFRRKVMDDFILEFWKNMKTSEVERTDALETLEWCIREWFSNHSRKAGPVRGTKILDLRGTKKKCLAAWQAYSCLYYDDILKPLVEEQWREDPLYDPNAHEVLFKFRNNVVYQLWRIEKDEEVKEKVAAYIEEVYQRGNNTEEEDDIDDNDDDNIEPEELSRRQANRKLQTQVEVLPLTLQKMCKQIRRELGFVSVVCFTGPEPKSGGSIVTAFSANGRTEGGRMLTEVYPSLRAQLEAAVCDFASKAIPIEERVACSLLGTESKCDYVVPSISLDSTTPPTTATMSKSAPSRS
;
A
#
# COMPACT_ATOMS: atom_id res chain seq x y z
N MET A 1 20.42 28.79 8.96
CA MET A 1 21.57 27.96 8.52
C MET A 1 21.55 26.58 9.17
N ALA A 2 20.45 25.82 9.04
CA ALA A 2 20.33 24.47 9.67
C ALA A 2 19.26 23.58 8.97
N ARG A 3 19.12 23.64 7.64
CA ARG A 3 18.03 22.91 6.95
C ARG A 3 18.39 22.00 5.77
N LEU A 4 19.65 21.99 5.31
CA LEU A 4 20.07 21.05 4.25
C LEU A 4 20.77 19.79 4.77
N ALA A 5 21.29 19.81 6.01
CA ALA A 5 21.97 18.65 6.61
C ALA A 5 21.02 17.52 7.10
N GLN A 6 19.71 17.67 6.94
CA GLN A 6 18.70 16.63 7.25
C GLN A 6 18.07 16.04 5.98
N ALA A 7 18.84 15.85 4.91
CA ALA A 7 18.36 15.30 3.64
C ALA A 7 18.14 13.76 3.66
N LYS A 8 17.76 13.19 4.81
CA LYS A 8 17.08 11.90 4.88
C LYS A 8 15.81 12.11 5.71
N ALA A 9 14.74 12.51 5.03
CA ALA A 9 13.43 12.38 5.63
C ALA A 9 13.15 10.87 5.82
N ALA A 10 13.05 10.44 7.07
CA ALA A 10 12.27 9.24 7.39
C ALA A 10 10.88 9.38 6.76
N ARG A 11 10.21 8.26 6.46
CA ARG A 11 8.83 8.30 5.95
C ARG A 11 8.00 9.20 6.90
N GLY A 12 7.39 10.26 6.38
CA GLY A 12 6.68 11.29 7.17
C GLY A 12 7.42 12.62 7.40
N GLY A 13 8.71 12.75 7.04
CA GLY A 13 9.43 14.02 7.14
C GLY A 13 8.90 15.09 6.18
N ARG A 14 9.04 16.39 6.56
CA ARG A 14 8.71 17.50 5.67
C ARG A 14 9.47 17.34 4.33
N PRO A 15 8.80 17.57 3.18
CA PRO A 15 9.45 17.50 1.89
C PRO A 15 10.66 18.44 1.85
N TRP A 16 11.76 18.00 1.24
CA TRP A 16 12.99 18.80 1.14
C TRP A 16 12.83 19.99 0.19
N THR A 17 11.83 19.94 -0.70
CA THR A 17 11.46 21.02 -1.62
C THR A 17 10.40 21.93 -1.00
N SER A 18 10.50 23.24 -1.24
CA SER A 18 9.35 24.15 -1.10
C SER A 18 8.30 23.90 -2.19
N ASP A 19 7.08 24.43 -2.04
CA ASP A 19 6.03 24.28 -3.06
C ASP A 19 6.46 24.87 -4.41
N ALA A 20 7.10 26.05 -4.40
CA ALA A 20 7.64 26.66 -5.63
C ALA A 20 8.72 25.80 -6.31
N GLN A 21 9.60 25.17 -5.53
CA GLN A 21 10.61 24.24 -6.07
C GLN A 21 9.96 22.99 -6.64
N ARG A 22 8.92 22.48 -5.99
CA ARG A 22 8.18 21.29 -6.43
C ARG A 22 7.45 21.55 -7.75
N ASP A 23 6.76 22.68 -7.87
CA ASP A 23 6.05 23.06 -9.09
C ASP A 23 7.04 23.22 -10.24
N TRP A 24 8.16 23.90 -10.00
CA TRP A 24 9.23 24.02 -10.99
C TRP A 24 9.78 22.67 -11.45
N LEU A 25 10.03 21.73 -10.52
CA LEU A 25 10.48 20.38 -10.87
C LEU A 25 9.43 19.58 -11.65
N MET A 26 8.13 19.80 -11.38
CA MET A 26 7.04 19.19 -12.15
C MET A 26 7.00 19.70 -13.59
N ASP A 27 7.26 20.98 -13.83
CA ASP A 27 7.35 21.54 -15.19
C ASP A 27 8.48 20.91 -16.01
N GLN A 28 9.57 20.51 -15.35
CA GLN A 28 10.68 19.81 -16.00
C GLN A 28 10.39 18.32 -16.29
N MET A 29 9.25 17.77 -15.84
CA MET A 29 8.93 16.34 -15.98
C MET A 29 8.82 15.90 -17.45
N GLY A 30 8.32 16.78 -18.33
CA GLY A 30 8.24 16.49 -19.77
C GLY A 30 9.62 16.20 -20.37
N GLY A 31 10.59 17.09 -20.13
CA GLY A 31 11.97 16.92 -20.58
C GLY A 31 12.65 15.69 -19.97
N TYR A 32 12.35 15.36 -18.71
CA TYR A 32 12.86 14.14 -18.08
C TYR A 32 12.36 12.89 -18.81
N MET A 33 11.07 12.82 -19.13
CA MET A 33 10.46 11.67 -19.80
C MET A 33 10.98 11.50 -21.23
N GLU A 34 11.18 12.59 -21.96
CA GLU A 34 11.83 12.59 -23.28
C GLU A 34 13.28 12.07 -23.19
N ALA A 35 14.07 12.61 -22.26
CA ALA A 35 15.46 12.22 -22.06
C ALA A 35 15.59 10.75 -21.63
N ARG A 36 14.66 10.25 -20.80
CA ARG A 36 14.60 8.86 -20.34
C ARG A 36 14.21 7.88 -21.46
N ASN A 37 13.29 8.27 -22.34
CA ASN A 37 12.84 7.43 -23.46
C ASN A 37 13.76 7.55 -24.69
N SER A 38 14.68 8.50 -24.69
CA SER A 38 15.65 8.68 -25.77
C SER A 38 16.60 7.49 -25.87
N LYS A 39 16.88 7.07 -27.10
CA LYS A 39 17.90 6.05 -27.41
C LYS A 39 19.33 6.61 -27.37
N ARG A 40 19.49 7.94 -27.26
CA ARG A 40 20.80 8.58 -27.29
C ARG A 40 21.51 8.38 -25.95
N CYS A 41 22.67 7.73 -25.97
CA CYS A 41 23.52 7.60 -24.80
C CYS A 41 23.82 8.98 -24.18
N GLY A 42 23.62 9.11 -22.87
CA GLY A 42 23.89 10.35 -22.13
C GLY A 42 22.79 11.41 -22.16
N ALA A 43 21.66 11.21 -22.88
CA ALA A 43 20.56 12.19 -22.90
C ALA A 43 20.03 12.51 -21.49
N LEU A 44 19.84 11.48 -20.66
CA LEU A 44 19.40 11.65 -19.27
C LEU A 44 20.44 12.39 -18.40
N GLY A 45 21.74 12.14 -18.63
CA GLY A 45 22.81 12.85 -17.94
C GLY A 45 22.89 14.32 -18.32
N ALA A 46 22.71 14.64 -19.61
CA ALA A 46 22.64 16.02 -20.08
C ALA A 46 21.44 16.77 -19.51
N PHE A 47 20.27 16.13 -19.48
CA PHE A 47 19.07 16.69 -18.85
C PHE A 47 19.31 17.00 -17.36
N ARG A 48 19.87 16.04 -16.60
CA ARG A 48 20.12 16.23 -15.16
C ARG A 48 21.07 17.38 -14.87
N ARG A 49 22.16 17.50 -15.63
CA ARG A 49 23.10 18.63 -15.51
C ARG A 49 22.40 19.95 -15.77
N LYS A 50 21.65 20.05 -16.89
CA LYS A 50 20.87 21.25 -17.22
C LYS A 50 19.90 21.64 -16.10
N VAL A 51 19.11 20.68 -15.61
CA VAL A 51 18.14 20.93 -14.54
C VAL A 51 18.81 21.33 -13.23
N MET A 52 19.97 20.73 -12.91
CA MET A 52 20.75 21.12 -11.74
C MET A 52 21.24 22.58 -11.86
N ASP A 53 21.82 22.94 -13.00
CA ASP A 53 22.31 24.30 -13.27
C ASP A 53 21.16 25.33 -13.20
N ASP A 54 20.03 25.03 -13.84
CA ASP A 54 18.84 25.89 -13.83
C ASP A 54 18.26 26.02 -12.40
N PHE A 55 18.23 24.93 -11.63
CA PHE A 55 17.73 24.93 -10.24
C PHE A 55 18.63 25.76 -9.31
N ILE A 56 19.96 25.64 -9.46
CA ILE A 56 20.92 26.44 -8.68
C ILE A 56 20.75 27.92 -9.01
N LEU A 57 20.58 28.26 -10.29
CA LEU A 57 20.41 29.63 -10.74
C LEU A 57 19.14 30.27 -10.17
N GLU A 58 18.04 29.52 -10.15
CA GLU A 58 16.74 30.01 -9.69
C GLU A 58 16.66 30.10 -8.15
N PHE A 59 17.02 29.01 -7.45
CA PHE A 59 16.72 28.88 -6.02
C PHE A 59 17.93 29.08 -5.10
N TRP A 60 19.17 29.02 -5.60
CA TRP A 60 20.38 29.07 -4.77
C TRP A 60 21.26 30.30 -4.98
N LYS A 61 20.92 31.19 -5.93
CA LYS A 61 21.71 32.39 -6.26
C LYS A 61 22.05 33.28 -5.05
N ASN A 62 21.17 33.33 -4.04
CA ASN A 62 21.31 34.19 -2.87
C ASN A 62 21.77 33.44 -1.60
N MET A 63 22.11 32.16 -1.71
CA MET A 63 22.51 31.36 -0.55
C MET A 63 23.96 31.67 -0.16
N LYS A 64 24.16 32.24 1.04
CA LYS A 64 25.48 32.48 1.63
C LYS A 64 25.91 31.23 2.41
N THR A 65 26.73 30.39 1.82
CA THR A 65 27.36 29.21 2.46
C THR A 65 28.87 29.24 2.25
N SER A 66 29.63 28.61 3.15
CA SER A 66 31.07 28.42 2.95
C SER A 66 31.34 27.52 1.73
N GLU A 67 32.54 27.56 1.18
CA GLU A 67 32.91 26.78 -0.01
C GLU A 67 32.80 25.27 0.21
N VAL A 68 33.24 24.79 1.39
CA VAL A 68 33.16 23.37 1.77
C VAL A 68 31.71 22.92 1.97
N GLU A 69 30.88 23.70 2.67
CA GLU A 69 29.46 23.38 2.80
C GLU A 69 28.72 23.42 1.45
N ARG A 70 29.19 24.26 0.53
CA ARG A 70 28.60 24.38 -0.80
C ARG A 70 28.84 23.11 -1.62
N THR A 71 30.02 22.49 -1.57
CA THR A 71 30.28 21.26 -2.32
C THR A 71 29.39 20.11 -1.83
N ASP A 72 29.33 19.90 -0.51
CA ASP A 72 28.53 18.82 0.09
C ASP A 72 27.02 19.01 -0.17
N ALA A 73 26.57 20.27 -0.09
CA ALA A 73 25.18 20.60 -0.35
C ALA A 73 24.82 20.40 -1.85
N LEU A 74 25.75 20.65 -2.77
CA LEU A 74 25.53 20.41 -4.21
C LEU A 74 25.44 18.91 -4.52
N GLU A 75 26.29 18.07 -3.94
CA GLU A 75 26.21 16.61 -4.10
C GLU A 75 24.89 16.06 -3.57
N THR A 76 24.48 16.53 -2.38
CA THR A 76 23.20 16.18 -1.76
C THR A 76 22.02 16.62 -2.63
N LEU A 77 22.07 17.84 -3.17
CA LEU A 77 21.02 18.37 -4.04
C LEU A 77 20.94 17.60 -5.37
N GLU A 78 22.07 17.25 -5.98
CA GLU A 78 22.10 16.43 -7.20
C GLU A 78 21.43 15.07 -6.95
N TRP A 79 21.76 14.42 -5.83
CA TRP A 79 21.13 13.18 -5.42
C TRP A 79 19.61 13.34 -5.21
N CYS A 80 19.19 14.39 -4.49
CA CYS A 80 17.79 14.70 -4.22
C CYS A 80 16.99 14.93 -5.50
N ILE A 81 17.49 15.74 -6.44
CA ILE A 81 16.83 15.99 -7.74
C ILE A 81 16.72 14.69 -8.55
N ARG A 82 17.80 13.89 -8.57
CA ARG A 82 17.82 12.59 -9.26
C ARG A 82 16.74 11.64 -8.73
N GLU A 83 16.66 11.47 -7.42
CA GLU A 83 15.65 10.62 -6.78
C GLU A 83 14.25 11.21 -6.92
N TRP A 84 14.10 12.54 -6.88
CA TRP A 84 12.83 13.21 -7.10
C TRP A 84 12.24 12.83 -8.46
N PHE A 85 12.97 13.00 -9.57
CA PHE A 85 12.46 12.57 -10.87
C PHE A 85 12.26 11.06 -10.97
N SER A 86 13.16 10.25 -10.40
CA SER A 86 13.00 8.79 -10.38
C SER A 86 11.68 8.36 -9.71
N ASN A 87 11.33 8.99 -8.60
CA ASN A 87 10.13 8.68 -7.83
C ASN A 87 8.87 9.26 -8.48
N HIS A 88 8.93 10.47 -9.03
CA HIS A 88 7.77 11.15 -9.63
C HIS A 88 7.52 10.79 -11.11
N SER A 89 8.52 10.25 -11.82
CA SER A 89 8.36 9.76 -13.21
C SER A 89 7.90 8.32 -13.30
N ARG A 90 7.99 7.56 -12.20
CA ARG A 90 7.19 6.34 -12.10
C ARG A 90 5.76 6.84 -12.21
N LYS A 91 5.06 6.43 -13.29
CA LYS A 91 3.59 6.52 -13.32
C LYS A 91 3.17 6.17 -11.90
N ALA A 92 2.34 7.01 -11.28
CA ALA A 92 1.66 6.68 -10.04
C ALA A 92 0.81 5.44 -10.35
N GLY A 93 1.50 4.32 -10.47
CA GLY A 93 0.93 3.02 -10.46
C GLY A 93 0.33 2.88 -9.08
N PRO A 94 -0.65 1.98 -8.94
CA PRO A 94 -1.19 1.61 -7.65
C PRO A 94 -0.05 1.54 -6.63
N VAL A 95 -0.20 2.34 -5.57
CA VAL A 95 0.78 2.68 -4.52
C VAL A 95 1.83 1.58 -4.39
N ARG A 96 3.11 1.93 -4.56
CA ARG A 96 4.25 1.02 -4.53
C ARG A 96 4.19 0.17 -3.24
N GLY A 97 3.78 -1.09 -3.35
CA GLY A 97 3.55 -1.97 -2.18
C GLY A 97 2.15 -2.55 -2.10
N THR A 98 1.17 -2.00 -2.83
CA THR A 98 -0.15 -2.61 -2.94
C THR A 98 -0.06 -3.89 -3.76
N LYS A 99 0.20 -5.00 -3.06
CA LYS A 99 0.09 -6.35 -3.61
C LYS A 99 -1.32 -6.44 -4.16
N ILE A 100 -1.41 -6.45 -5.49
CA ILE A 100 -2.62 -6.90 -6.15
C ILE A 100 -2.99 -8.22 -5.50
N LEU A 101 -4.23 -8.33 -5.04
CA LEU A 101 -4.73 -9.56 -4.46
C LEU A 101 -4.65 -10.64 -5.53
N ASP A 102 -3.65 -11.51 -5.40
CA ASP A 102 -3.50 -12.67 -6.27
C ASP A 102 -4.47 -13.74 -5.76
N LEU A 103 -5.64 -13.79 -6.37
CA LEU A 103 -6.69 -14.76 -6.04
C LEU A 103 -6.26 -16.21 -6.27
N ARG A 104 -5.11 -16.44 -6.93
CA ARG A 104 -4.54 -17.79 -7.09
C ARG A 104 -3.98 -18.35 -5.78
N GLY A 105 -3.97 -17.54 -4.72
CA GLY A 105 -3.16 -17.77 -3.54
C GLY A 105 -1.70 -17.64 -3.94
N THR A 106 -1.02 -16.61 -3.46
CA THR A 106 0.44 -16.63 -3.51
C THR A 106 0.88 -17.86 -2.74
N LYS A 107 1.37 -18.89 -3.46
CA LYS A 107 2.02 -20.04 -2.82
C LYS A 107 3.09 -19.47 -1.92
N LYS A 108 2.88 -19.57 -0.60
CA LYS A 108 3.87 -19.13 0.39
C LYS A 108 5.13 -19.91 0.07
N LYS A 109 6.19 -19.18 -0.29
CA LYS A 109 7.45 -19.82 -0.59
C LYS A 109 7.99 -20.32 0.74
N CYS A 110 8.13 -21.63 0.90
CA CYS A 110 8.89 -22.18 2.00
C CYS A 110 10.27 -21.53 2.01
N LEU A 111 10.76 -21.14 3.19
CA LEU A 111 12.13 -20.68 3.35
C LEU A 111 13.08 -21.75 2.81
N ALA A 112 14.10 -21.35 2.06
CA ALA A 112 15.14 -22.29 1.69
C ALA A 112 15.87 -22.75 2.97
N ALA A 113 16.30 -24.01 3.02
CA ALA A 113 16.85 -24.58 4.25
C ALA A 113 18.05 -23.80 4.82
N TRP A 114 18.92 -23.27 3.96
CA TRP A 114 20.03 -22.43 4.39
C TRP A 114 19.58 -21.09 5.02
N GLN A 115 18.42 -20.56 4.63
CA GLN A 115 17.87 -19.34 5.21
C GLN A 115 17.30 -19.62 6.61
N ALA A 116 16.57 -20.73 6.75
CA ALA A 116 16.10 -21.20 8.06
C ALA A 116 17.28 -21.51 9.01
N TYR A 117 18.33 -22.16 8.49
CA TYR A 117 19.59 -22.36 9.21
C TYR A 117 20.22 -21.05 9.66
N SER A 118 20.25 -20.05 8.78
CA SER A 118 20.69 -18.70 9.16
C SER A 118 19.83 -18.14 10.29
N CYS A 119 18.51 -18.16 10.19
CA CYS A 119 17.63 -17.58 11.21
C CYS A 119 17.80 -18.23 12.58
N LEU A 120 18.07 -19.54 12.65
CA LEU A 120 18.23 -20.26 13.92
C LEU A 120 19.60 -20.05 14.57
N TYR A 121 20.67 -19.98 13.78
CA TYR A 121 22.04 -20.09 14.31
C TYR A 121 22.94 -18.89 14.00
N TYR A 122 22.40 -17.81 13.40
CA TYR A 122 23.25 -16.70 12.97
C TYR A 122 23.95 -16.02 14.12
N ASP A 123 23.23 -15.60 15.16
CA ASP A 123 23.80 -14.79 16.23
C ASP A 123 24.78 -15.58 17.10
N ASP A 124 24.53 -16.88 17.29
CA ASP A 124 25.32 -17.74 18.19
C ASP A 124 26.56 -18.34 17.51
N ILE A 125 26.42 -18.88 16.30
CA ILE A 125 27.45 -19.73 15.67
C ILE A 125 27.97 -19.11 14.37
N LEU A 126 27.08 -18.65 13.48
CA LEU A 126 27.50 -18.28 12.12
C LEU A 126 28.13 -16.89 12.07
N LYS A 127 27.70 -15.94 12.90
CA LYS A 127 28.21 -14.57 12.94
C LYS A 127 29.73 -14.51 13.16
N PRO A 128 30.31 -15.13 14.20
CA PRO A 128 31.76 -15.09 14.40
C PRO A 128 32.53 -15.74 13.23
N LEU A 129 32.01 -16.83 12.65
CA LEU A 129 32.62 -17.50 11.49
C LEU A 129 32.57 -16.63 10.22
N VAL A 130 31.45 -15.96 9.98
CA VAL A 130 31.28 -15.04 8.86
C VAL A 130 32.21 -13.83 9.03
N GLU A 131 32.33 -13.28 10.23
CA GLU A 131 33.25 -12.16 10.51
C GLU A 131 34.72 -12.57 10.38
N GLU A 132 35.09 -13.77 10.80
CA GLU A 132 36.43 -14.32 10.60
C GLU A 132 36.76 -14.48 9.12
N GLN A 133 35.89 -15.14 8.35
CA GLN A 133 36.08 -15.28 6.90
C GLN A 133 36.05 -13.93 6.17
N TRP A 134 35.27 -12.97 6.67
CA TRP A 134 35.24 -11.62 6.10
C TRP A 134 36.57 -10.89 6.29
N ARG A 135 37.25 -11.07 7.43
CA ARG A 135 38.60 -10.51 7.66
C ARG A 135 39.66 -11.08 6.72
N GLU A 136 39.46 -12.29 6.21
CA GLU A 136 40.38 -12.95 5.27
C GLU A 136 40.09 -12.62 3.80
N ASP A 137 38.92 -12.06 3.49
CA ASP A 137 38.53 -11.75 2.13
C ASP A 137 39.37 -10.58 1.56
N PRO A 138 39.87 -10.64 0.32
CA PRO A 138 40.62 -9.55 -0.30
C PRO A 138 39.85 -8.21 -0.41
N LEU A 139 38.52 -8.25 -0.29
CA LEU A 139 37.63 -7.07 -0.29
C LEU A 139 37.36 -6.52 1.11
N TYR A 140 38.03 -7.04 2.14
CA TYR A 140 37.87 -6.57 3.51
C TYR A 140 38.29 -5.10 3.65
N ASP A 141 37.34 -4.27 4.11
CA ASP A 141 37.60 -2.90 4.53
C ASP A 141 37.38 -2.79 6.04
N PRO A 142 38.42 -2.47 6.84
CA PRO A 142 38.28 -2.33 8.29
C PRO A 142 37.36 -1.17 8.71
N ASN A 143 37.03 -0.24 7.80
CA ASN A 143 36.10 0.86 8.07
C ASN A 143 34.65 0.52 7.71
N ALA A 144 34.39 -0.62 7.06
CA ALA A 144 33.03 -1.05 6.76
C ALA A 144 32.37 -1.56 8.05
N HIS A 145 31.29 -0.89 8.48
CA HIS A 145 30.56 -1.24 9.70
C HIS A 145 29.77 -2.56 9.61
N GLU A 146 29.52 -3.08 8.40
CA GLU A 146 28.73 -4.28 8.19
C GLU A 146 29.33 -5.18 7.12
N VAL A 147 29.28 -6.49 7.36
CA VAL A 147 29.64 -7.51 6.35
C VAL A 147 28.70 -7.37 5.16
N LEU A 148 29.25 -7.40 3.95
CA LEU A 148 28.43 -7.35 2.74
C LEU A 148 27.38 -8.48 2.75
N PHE A 149 26.10 -8.11 2.66
CA PHE A 149 24.96 -9.05 2.69
C PHE A 149 25.13 -10.23 1.72
N LYS A 150 25.72 -9.99 0.53
CA LYS A 150 26.01 -11.03 -0.46
C LYS A 150 27.06 -12.02 0.03
N PHE A 151 28.13 -11.55 0.68
CA PHE A 151 29.19 -12.39 1.22
C PHE A 151 28.65 -13.30 2.31
N ARG A 152 27.94 -12.70 3.28
CA ARG A 152 27.26 -13.43 4.37
C ARG A 152 26.41 -14.59 3.84
N ASN A 153 25.51 -14.31 2.89
CA ASN A 153 24.63 -15.34 2.36
C ASN A 153 25.39 -16.47 1.64
N ASN A 154 26.49 -16.15 0.97
CA ASN A 154 27.33 -17.16 0.32
C ASN A 154 28.02 -18.05 1.37
N VAL A 155 28.62 -17.46 2.42
CA VAL A 155 29.27 -18.21 3.50
C VAL A 155 28.26 -19.13 4.21
N VAL A 156 27.11 -18.59 4.63
CA VAL A 156 26.07 -19.38 5.29
C VAL A 156 25.57 -20.52 4.39
N TYR A 157 25.43 -20.28 3.09
CA TYR A 157 25.07 -21.32 2.13
C TYR A 157 26.13 -22.43 2.05
N GLN A 158 27.42 -22.10 2.08
CA GLN A 158 28.49 -23.11 2.09
C GLN A 158 28.53 -23.89 3.40
N LEU A 159 28.40 -23.21 4.55
CA LEU A 159 28.36 -23.85 5.86
C LEU A 159 27.18 -24.84 5.95
N TRP A 160 26.01 -24.44 5.49
CA TRP A 160 24.84 -25.33 5.39
C TRP A 160 25.08 -26.56 4.49
N ARG A 161 25.84 -26.42 3.38
CA ARG A 161 26.16 -27.56 2.50
C ARG A 161 27.13 -28.54 3.14
N ILE A 162 28.01 -28.06 4.01
CA ILE A 162 29.01 -28.88 4.71
C ILE A 162 28.40 -29.50 5.98
N GLU A 163 27.33 -28.91 6.51
CA GLU A 163 26.63 -29.39 7.70
C GLU A 163 26.16 -30.84 7.52
N LYS A 164 26.66 -31.70 8.41
CA LYS A 164 26.38 -33.15 8.42
C LYS A 164 25.58 -33.58 9.63
N ASP A 165 25.46 -32.73 10.64
CA ASP A 165 24.68 -33.05 11.82
C ASP A 165 23.18 -33.17 11.47
N GLU A 166 22.62 -34.36 11.71
CA GLU A 166 21.21 -34.64 11.44
C GLU A 166 20.29 -33.92 12.42
N GLU A 167 20.71 -33.69 13.68
CA GLU A 167 19.89 -32.95 14.64
C GLU A 167 19.67 -31.50 14.19
N VAL A 168 20.71 -30.88 13.62
CA VAL A 168 20.65 -29.53 13.08
C VAL A 168 19.71 -29.48 11.87
N LYS A 169 19.78 -30.46 10.97
CA LYS A 169 18.88 -30.54 9.81
C LYS A 169 17.43 -30.76 10.20
N GLU A 170 17.18 -31.59 11.21
CA GLU A 170 15.84 -31.82 11.74
C GLU A 170 15.27 -30.53 12.37
N LYS A 171 16.06 -29.81 13.17
CA LYS A 171 15.65 -28.51 13.73
C LYS A 171 15.34 -27.47 12.65
N VAL A 172 16.17 -27.41 11.60
CA VAL A 172 15.94 -26.54 10.44
C VAL A 172 14.65 -26.92 9.71
N ALA A 173 14.40 -28.21 9.49
CA ALA A 173 13.17 -28.68 8.84
C ALA A 173 11.92 -28.36 9.68
N ALA A 174 11.98 -28.59 11.00
CA ALA A 174 10.90 -28.25 11.93
C ALA A 174 10.61 -26.75 11.93
N TYR A 175 11.65 -25.90 11.90
CA TYR A 175 11.49 -24.44 11.82
C TYR A 175 10.87 -23.98 10.50
N ILE A 176 11.25 -24.58 9.35
CA ILE A 176 10.61 -24.27 8.06
C ILE A 176 9.12 -24.57 8.10
N GLU A 177 8.74 -25.73 8.66
CA GLU A 177 7.34 -26.13 8.81
C GLU A 177 6.60 -25.20 9.77
N GLU A 178 7.19 -24.86 10.91
CA GLU A 178 6.61 -23.93 11.88
C GLU A 178 6.38 -22.54 11.27
N VAL A 179 7.38 -21.98 10.57
CA VAL A 179 7.24 -20.68 9.91
C VAL A 179 6.23 -20.74 8.76
N TYR A 180 6.16 -21.87 8.04
CA TYR A 180 5.17 -22.06 6.98
C TYR A 180 3.74 -22.10 7.56
N GLN A 181 3.53 -22.80 8.68
CA GLN A 181 2.25 -22.85 9.39
C GLN A 181 1.90 -21.52 10.04
N ARG A 182 2.86 -20.86 10.70
CA ARG A 182 2.69 -19.56 11.35
C ARG A 182 2.40 -18.46 10.34
N GLY A 183 3.17 -18.40 9.25
CA GLY A 183 2.91 -17.50 8.13
C GLY A 183 1.57 -17.76 7.46
N ASN A 184 0.91 -18.90 7.74
CA ASN A 184 -0.48 -19.13 7.38
C ASN A 184 -1.50 -18.36 8.21
N ASN A 185 -1.16 -18.04 9.46
CA ASN A 185 -2.01 -17.35 10.41
C ASN A 185 -1.60 -15.89 10.65
N THR A 186 -0.34 -15.55 10.42
CA THR A 186 0.15 -14.16 10.50
C THR A 186 -0.14 -13.50 9.17
N GLU A 187 -1.32 -12.89 9.06
CA GLU A 187 -1.57 -11.89 8.02
C GLU A 187 -0.43 -10.89 8.08
N GLU A 188 0.28 -10.70 6.96
CA GLU A 188 1.43 -9.81 6.84
C GLU A 188 1.22 -8.53 7.67
N GLU A 189 1.98 -8.40 8.76
CA GLU A 189 2.16 -7.14 9.48
C GLU A 189 2.86 -6.21 8.48
N ASP A 190 2.07 -5.55 7.65
CA ASP A 190 2.55 -4.40 6.91
C ASP A 190 3.09 -3.42 7.96
N ASP A 191 4.37 -3.04 7.84
CA ASP A 191 5.05 -1.98 8.60
C ASP A 191 4.27 -0.66 8.44
N ILE A 192 3.13 -0.54 9.10
CA ILE A 192 2.34 0.68 9.21
C ILE A 192 3.07 1.51 10.25
N ASP A 193 3.73 2.56 9.78
CA ASP A 193 4.41 3.62 10.54
C ASP A 193 3.72 3.84 11.90
N ASP A 194 4.36 3.38 12.99
CA ASP A 194 4.02 3.64 14.40
C ASP A 194 4.31 5.12 14.71
N ASN A 195 3.59 6.03 14.05
CA ASN A 195 3.65 7.44 14.40
C ASN A 195 2.77 7.72 15.62
N ASP A 196 3.45 7.85 16.77
CA ASP A 196 3.29 8.85 17.84
C ASP A 196 1.87 9.28 18.22
N ASP A 197 1.11 8.38 18.84
CA ASP A 197 0.02 8.80 19.73
C ASP A 197 -0.06 7.86 20.94
N ASP A 198 0.91 8.01 21.85
CA ASP A 198 1.12 7.21 23.06
C ASP A 198 -0.05 7.25 24.07
N ASN A 199 -1.09 8.06 23.81
CA ASN A 199 -2.23 8.24 24.71
C ASN A 199 -3.52 7.54 24.25
N ILE A 200 -3.47 6.69 23.22
CA ILE A 200 -4.65 5.95 22.76
C ILE A 200 -4.77 4.62 23.51
N GLU A 201 -5.98 4.30 23.97
CA GLU A 201 -6.36 2.96 24.46
C GLU A 201 -5.93 1.85 23.48
N PRO A 202 -5.33 0.75 23.94
CA PRO A 202 -4.77 -0.29 23.06
C PRO A 202 -5.82 -0.94 22.15
N GLU A 203 -7.06 -1.06 22.62
CA GLU A 203 -8.18 -1.57 21.81
C GLU A 203 -8.51 -0.63 20.63
N GLU A 204 -8.48 0.68 20.88
CA GLU A 204 -8.73 1.70 19.86
C GLU A 204 -7.60 1.76 18.83
N LEU A 205 -6.35 1.57 19.27
CA LEU A 205 -5.19 1.48 18.38
C LEU A 205 -5.29 0.27 17.45
N SER A 206 -5.66 -0.90 17.99
CA SER A 206 -5.91 -2.11 17.19
C SER A 206 -7.03 -1.91 16.17
N ARG A 207 -8.15 -1.30 16.57
CA ARG A 207 -9.25 -0.94 15.66
C ARG A 207 -8.79 0.00 14.54
N ARG A 208 -7.99 1.02 14.86
CA ARG A 208 -7.44 1.96 13.87
C ARG A 208 -6.50 1.29 12.88
N GLN A 209 -5.64 0.39 13.35
CA GLN A 209 -4.77 -0.40 12.47
C GLN A 209 -5.59 -1.29 11.53
N ALA A 210 -6.62 -1.97 12.05
CA ALA A 210 -7.54 -2.78 11.25
C ALA A 210 -8.26 -1.95 10.18
N ASN A 211 -8.78 -0.77 10.53
CA ASN A 211 -9.49 0.12 9.59
C ASN A 211 -8.54 0.74 8.54
N ARG A 212 -7.28 1.04 8.91
CA ARG A 212 -6.25 1.45 7.94
C ARG A 212 -5.94 0.34 6.95
N LYS A 213 -5.78 -0.90 7.43
CA LYS A 213 -5.56 -2.08 6.59
C LYS A 213 -6.72 -2.30 5.63
N LEU A 214 -7.96 -2.24 6.14
CA LEU A 214 -9.17 -2.34 5.35
C LEU A 214 -9.22 -1.26 4.26
N GLN A 215 -8.90 -0.01 4.60
CA GLN A 215 -8.87 1.08 3.65
C GLN A 215 -7.85 0.85 2.53
N THR A 216 -6.65 0.38 2.87
CA THR A 216 -5.64 0.01 1.87
C THR A 216 -6.16 -1.09 0.94
N GLN A 217 -6.86 -2.09 1.47
CA GLN A 217 -7.47 -3.14 0.65
C GLN A 217 -8.58 -2.59 -0.28
N VAL A 218 -9.44 -1.69 0.22
CA VAL A 218 -10.48 -1.03 -0.57
C VAL A 218 -9.88 -0.22 -1.73
N GLU A 219 -8.78 0.49 -1.51
CA GLU A 219 -8.10 1.26 -2.56
C GLU A 219 -7.49 0.39 -3.67
N VAL A 220 -7.10 -0.84 -3.32
CA VAL A 220 -6.50 -1.82 -4.24
C VAL A 220 -7.56 -2.63 -4.96
N LEU A 221 -8.79 -2.66 -4.43
CA LEU A 221 -9.88 -3.47 -4.96
C LEU A 221 -10.17 -3.19 -6.45
N PRO A 222 -10.32 -1.95 -6.95
CA PRO A 222 -10.64 -1.71 -8.36
C PRO A 222 -9.63 -2.33 -9.33
N LEU A 223 -8.34 -2.25 -8.98
CA LEU A 223 -7.26 -2.84 -9.78
C LEU A 223 -7.28 -4.37 -9.71
N THR A 224 -7.52 -4.93 -8.53
CA THR A 224 -7.69 -6.36 -8.32
C THR A 224 -8.82 -6.89 -9.19
N LEU A 225 -9.99 -6.24 -9.15
CA LEU A 225 -11.15 -6.60 -9.97
C LEU A 225 -10.82 -6.54 -11.46
N GLN A 226 -10.13 -5.48 -11.91
CA GLN A 226 -9.74 -5.36 -13.32
C GLN A 226 -8.87 -6.54 -13.76
N LYS A 227 -7.92 -6.97 -12.92
CA LYS A 227 -7.04 -8.10 -13.20
C LYS A 227 -7.77 -9.43 -13.15
N MET A 228 -8.63 -9.63 -12.16
CA MET A 228 -9.50 -10.80 -12.06
C MET A 228 -10.35 -10.94 -13.33
N CYS A 229 -11.05 -9.88 -13.74
CA CYS A 229 -11.82 -9.85 -14.97
C CYS A 229 -10.93 -10.17 -16.19
N LYS A 230 -9.76 -9.55 -16.33
CA LYS A 230 -8.81 -9.87 -17.43
C LYS A 230 -8.41 -11.35 -17.43
N GLN A 231 -8.18 -11.94 -16.26
CA GLN A 231 -7.83 -13.34 -16.13
C GLN A 231 -8.99 -14.26 -16.55
N ILE A 232 -10.20 -14.02 -16.04
CA ILE A 232 -11.42 -14.78 -16.42
C ILE A 232 -11.60 -14.79 -17.93
N ARG A 233 -11.41 -13.64 -18.60
CA ARG A 233 -11.48 -13.57 -20.06
C ARG A 233 -10.38 -14.36 -20.75
N ARG A 234 -9.15 -14.29 -20.24
CA ARG A 234 -8.02 -15.01 -20.85
C ARG A 234 -8.18 -16.53 -20.73
N GLU A 235 -8.68 -17.00 -19.60
CA GLU A 235 -8.72 -18.44 -19.27
C GLU A 235 -10.02 -19.10 -19.72
N LEU A 236 -11.15 -18.40 -19.61
CA LEU A 236 -12.47 -18.95 -19.90
C LEU A 236 -13.13 -18.32 -21.13
N GLY A 237 -12.57 -17.25 -21.68
CA GLY A 237 -13.19 -16.49 -22.78
C GLY A 237 -14.38 -15.62 -22.35
N PHE A 238 -14.71 -15.56 -21.06
CA PHE A 238 -15.92 -14.89 -20.58
C PHE A 238 -15.74 -13.37 -20.48
N VAL A 239 -16.83 -12.64 -20.78
CA VAL A 239 -16.98 -11.23 -20.44
C VAL A 239 -17.62 -11.15 -19.06
N SER A 240 -16.99 -10.42 -18.15
CA SER A 240 -17.34 -10.32 -16.75
C SER A 240 -17.63 -8.87 -16.37
N VAL A 241 -18.73 -8.69 -15.64
CA VAL A 241 -19.08 -7.46 -14.93
C VAL A 241 -19.14 -7.82 -13.46
N VAL A 242 -18.43 -7.06 -12.65
CA VAL A 242 -18.30 -7.33 -11.22
C VAL A 242 -18.51 -6.04 -10.45
N CYS A 243 -19.31 -6.15 -9.40
CA CYS A 243 -19.70 -5.04 -8.55
C CYS A 243 -19.56 -5.49 -7.09
N PHE A 244 -18.75 -4.78 -6.31
CA PHE A 244 -18.60 -5.02 -4.89
C PHE A 244 -19.00 -3.76 -4.13
N THR A 245 -19.69 -3.93 -3.00
CA THR A 245 -20.15 -2.83 -2.18
C THR A 245 -19.90 -3.13 -0.71
N GLY A 246 -19.56 -2.10 0.06
CA GLY A 246 -19.23 -2.23 1.47
C GLY A 246 -18.85 -0.89 2.10
N PRO A 247 -18.68 -0.84 3.44
CA PRO A 247 -18.31 0.39 4.14
C PRO A 247 -16.89 0.82 3.79
N GLU A 248 -16.69 2.12 3.56
CA GLU A 248 -15.38 2.72 3.36
C GLU A 248 -14.90 3.48 4.60
N PRO A 249 -13.77 3.08 5.21
CA PRO A 249 -13.21 3.74 6.38
C PRO A 249 -12.97 5.25 6.21
N LYS A 250 -12.43 5.69 5.07
CA LYS A 250 -12.17 7.13 4.79
C LYS A 250 -13.42 8.00 4.71
N SER A 251 -14.56 7.37 4.44
CA SER A 251 -15.86 8.02 4.26
C SER A 251 -16.77 7.79 5.48
N GLY A 252 -16.19 7.57 6.67
CA GLY A 252 -16.94 7.39 7.90
C GLY A 252 -17.74 6.09 7.98
N GLY A 253 -17.42 5.10 7.14
CA GLY A 253 -18.22 3.88 6.99
C GLY A 253 -19.36 4.00 5.97
N SER A 254 -19.38 5.05 5.15
CA SER A 254 -20.36 5.15 4.06
C SER A 254 -20.22 3.97 3.10
N ILE A 255 -21.35 3.48 2.58
CA ILE A 255 -21.33 2.39 1.59
C ILE A 255 -20.81 2.94 0.27
N VAL A 256 -19.70 2.37 -0.20
CA VAL A 256 -19.14 2.65 -1.51
C VAL A 256 -19.29 1.43 -2.41
N THR A 257 -19.16 1.65 -3.71
CA THR A 257 -19.24 0.58 -4.70
C THR A 257 -18.01 0.60 -5.61
N ALA A 258 -17.32 -0.54 -5.69
CA ALA A 258 -16.26 -0.80 -6.64
C ALA A 258 -16.82 -1.57 -7.85
N PHE A 259 -16.81 -0.92 -9.01
CA PHE A 259 -17.30 -1.48 -10.26
C PHE A 259 -16.15 -1.81 -11.21
N SER A 260 -16.17 -3.00 -11.82
CA SER A 260 -15.23 -3.38 -12.87
C SER A 260 -15.91 -4.21 -13.94
N ALA A 261 -15.68 -3.85 -15.19
CA ALA A 261 -16.10 -4.63 -16.35
C ALA A 261 -14.91 -4.85 -17.28
N ASN A 262 -14.85 -6.02 -17.91
CA ASN A 262 -13.97 -6.26 -19.04
C ASN A 262 -14.80 -6.49 -20.32
N GLY A 263 -14.12 -6.82 -21.41
CA GLY A 263 -14.78 -7.02 -22.69
C GLY A 263 -14.77 -5.75 -23.54
N ARG A 264 -14.73 -5.97 -24.85
CA ARG A 264 -14.93 -4.93 -25.87
C ARG A 264 -15.77 -5.56 -26.96
N THR A 265 -16.70 -4.78 -27.52
CA THR A 265 -17.42 -5.15 -28.75
C THR A 265 -16.46 -5.26 -29.93
N GLU A 266 -16.92 -5.77 -31.07
CA GLU A 266 -16.12 -5.80 -32.31
C GLU A 266 -15.63 -4.40 -32.72
N GLY A 267 -16.44 -3.37 -32.47
CA GLY A 267 -16.07 -1.97 -32.66
C GLY A 267 -15.18 -1.38 -31.55
N GLY A 268 -14.62 -2.20 -30.67
CA GLY A 268 -13.72 -1.76 -29.60
C GLY A 268 -14.39 -1.08 -28.41
N ARG A 269 -15.71 -0.87 -28.43
CA ARG A 269 -16.44 -0.17 -27.35
C ARG A 269 -16.58 -1.02 -26.09
N MET A 270 -16.44 -0.38 -24.92
CA MET A 270 -16.65 -1.02 -23.61
C MET A 270 -18.15 -1.17 -23.27
N LEU A 271 -18.48 -2.05 -22.33
CA LEU A 271 -19.87 -2.27 -21.91
C LEU A 271 -20.54 -0.99 -21.40
N THR A 272 -19.84 -0.17 -20.62
CA THR A 272 -20.33 1.10 -20.09
C THR A 272 -20.49 2.18 -21.16
N GLU A 273 -19.83 2.05 -22.31
CA GLU A 273 -20.03 2.95 -23.46
C GLU A 273 -21.26 2.55 -24.26
N VAL A 274 -21.54 1.25 -24.35
CA VAL A 274 -22.75 0.71 -25.02
C VAL A 274 -23.99 0.92 -24.16
N TYR A 275 -23.86 0.77 -22.83
CA TYR A 275 -24.93 0.96 -21.86
C TYR A 275 -24.52 1.98 -20.78
N PRO A 276 -24.62 3.29 -21.06
CA PRO A 276 -24.17 4.34 -20.14
C PRO A 276 -24.84 4.31 -18.76
N SER A 277 -26.11 3.88 -18.69
CA SER A 277 -26.87 3.82 -17.43
C SER A 277 -26.60 2.56 -16.61
N LEU A 278 -26.01 1.51 -17.19
CA LEU A 278 -25.87 0.21 -16.53
C LEU A 278 -25.08 0.29 -15.23
N ARG A 279 -23.98 1.07 -15.25
CA ARG A 279 -23.13 1.26 -14.08
C ARG A 279 -23.92 1.90 -12.93
N ALA A 280 -24.56 3.04 -13.19
CA ALA A 280 -25.32 3.76 -12.17
C ALA A 280 -26.49 2.92 -11.62
N GLN A 281 -27.19 2.16 -12.48
CA GLN A 281 -28.28 1.28 -12.07
C GLN A 281 -27.79 0.14 -11.15
N LEU A 282 -26.68 -0.51 -11.52
CA LEU A 282 -26.09 -1.57 -10.70
C LEU A 282 -25.54 -1.02 -9.38
N GLU A 283 -24.79 0.08 -9.41
CA GLU A 283 -24.26 0.74 -8.22
C GLU A 283 -25.39 1.13 -7.25
N ALA A 284 -26.48 1.73 -7.75
CA ALA A 284 -27.63 2.09 -6.93
C ALA A 284 -28.31 0.85 -6.31
N ALA A 285 -28.55 -0.20 -7.12
CA ALA A 285 -29.21 -1.41 -6.64
C ALA A 285 -28.40 -2.14 -5.56
N VAL A 286 -27.08 -2.31 -5.76
CA VAL A 286 -26.24 -2.98 -4.76
C VAL A 286 -26.03 -2.11 -3.53
N CYS A 287 -25.90 -0.79 -3.68
CA CYS A 287 -25.73 0.12 -2.55
C CYS A 287 -26.99 0.18 -1.67
N ASP A 288 -28.18 0.20 -2.27
CA ASP A 288 -29.46 0.11 -1.54
C ASP A 288 -29.56 -1.21 -0.76
N PHE A 289 -29.22 -2.33 -1.41
CA PHE A 289 -29.20 -3.63 -0.76
C PHE A 289 -28.19 -3.68 0.40
N ALA A 290 -26.95 -3.23 0.19
CA ALA A 290 -25.91 -3.23 1.22
C ALA A 290 -26.23 -2.31 2.39
N SER A 291 -26.88 -1.17 2.12
CA SER A 291 -27.35 -0.26 3.17
C SER A 291 -28.40 -0.88 4.08
N LYS A 292 -29.15 -1.88 3.60
CA LYS A 292 -30.13 -2.66 4.39
C LYS A 292 -29.50 -3.89 5.02
N ALA A 293 -28.49 -4.48 4.38
CA ALA A 293 -27.85 -5.70 4.82
C ALA A 293 -26.79 -5.48 5.90
N ILE A 294 -26.11 -4.32 5.90
CA ILE A 294 -25.04 -3.99 6.85
C ILE A 294 -25.57 -2.97 7.87
N PRO A 295 -25.71 -3.35 9.15
CA PRO A 295 -26.16 -2.47 10.21
C PRO A 295 -25.32 -1.19 10.33
N ILE A 296 -25.93 -0.11 10.81
CA ILE A 296 -25.27 1.19 10.93
C ILE A 296 -24.09 1.13 11.91
N GLU A 297 -24.20 0.31 12.95
CA GLU A 297 -23.18 0.13 13.98
C GLU A 297 -21.92 -0.51 13.41
N GLU A 298 -22.07 -1.54 12.59
CA GLU A 298 -20.95 -2.22 11.92
C GLU A 298 -20.23 -1.27 10.96
N ARG A 299 -21.00 -0.49 10.19
CA ARG A 299 -20.42 0.47 9.28
C ARG A 299 -19.65 1.58 10.02
N VAL A 300 -20.18 2.13 11.12
CA VAL A 300 -19.51 3.15 11.93
C VAL A 300 -18.25 2.57 12.59
N ALA A 301 -18.26 1.30 13.00
CA ALA A 301 -17.09 0.62 13.51
C ALA A 301 -15.93 0.55 12.50
N CYS A 302 -16.23 0.56 11.19
CA CYS A 302 -15.23 0.61 10.12
C CYS A 302 -14.63 2.01 9.88
N SER A 303 -15.14 3.08 10.51
CA SER A 303 -14.69 4.46 10.25
C SER A 303 -13.26 4.72 10.71
N LEU A 304 -12.54 5.59 9.98
CA LEU A 304 -11.29 6.16 10.50
C LEU A 304 -11.61 7.30 11.47
N LEU A 305 -10.77 7.50 12.49
CA LEU A 305 -10.96 8.57 13.45
C LEU A 305 -11.09 9.94 12.76
N GLY A 306 -12.11 10.70 13.14
CA GLY A 306 -12.39 12.02 12.61
C GLY A 306 -13.13 12.01 11.26
N THR A 307 -13.51 10.84 10.76
CA THR A 307 -14.33 10.70 9.54
C THR A 307 -15.78 10.33 9.82
N GLU A 308 -16.15 10.10 11.08
CA GLU A 308 -17.48 9.68 11.50
C GLU A 308 -18.56 10.67 11.05
N SER A 309 -18.22 11.97 11.04
CA SER A 309 -19.10 13.06 10.60
C SER A 309 -19.38 13.09 9.09
N LYS A 310 -18.58 12.36 8.28
CA LYS A 310 -18.78 12.26 6.83
C LYS A 310 -19.80 11.21 6.44
N CYS A 311 -20.31 10.45 7.41
CA CYS A 311 -21.23 9.38 7.10
C CYS A 311 -22.62 9.95 6.85
N ASP A 312 -23.08 9.87 5.60
CA ASP A 312 -24.34 10.45 5.11
C ASP A 312 -25.61 9.73 5.63
N TYR A 313 -25.58 9.12 6.82
CA TYR A 313 -26.81 8.58 7.38
C TYR A 313 -27.74 9.72 7.72
N VAL A 314 -28.84 9.77 6.99
CA VAL A 314 -30.09 10.22 7.60
C VAL A 314 -30.45 9.15 8.62
N VAL A 315 -29.91 9.27 9.85
CA VAL A 315 -30.46 8.55 11.00
C VAL A 315 -31.93 8.96 11.00
N PRO A 316 -32.89 8.05 10.77
CA PRO A 316 -34.27 8.39 10.98
C PRO A 316 -34.32 8.85 12.43
N SER A 317 -34.56 10.13 12.67
CA SER A 317 -34.81 10.61 14.02
C SER A 317 -36.08 9.87 14.44
N ILE A 318 -35.90 8.73 15.11
CA ILE A 318 -36.96 8.02 15.80
C ILE A 318 -37.37 9.02 16.86
N SER A 319 -38.31 9.89 16.51
CA SER A 319 -38.96 10.74 17.48
C SER A 319 -39.64 9.78 18.41
N LEU A 320 -39.08 9.60 19.60
CA LEU A 320 -39.67 8.88 20.72
C LEU A 320 -40.94 9.57 21.26
N ASP A 321 -41.52 10.48 20.50
CA ASP A 321 -42.78 11.14 20.80
C ASP A 321 -43.95 10.32 20.25
N SER A 322 -44.90 10.07 21.15
CA SER A 322 -46.21 9.47 20.92
C SER A 322 -46.27 7.93 20.94
N THR A 323 -45.99 7.35 22.10
CA THR A 323 -46.79 6.23 22.62
C THR A 323 -48.21 6.75 22.91
N THR A 324 -49.05 6.91 21.89
CA THR A 324 -50.49 6.97 22.12
C THR A 324 -50.99 5.53 22.26
N PRO A 325 -51.64 5.18 23.39
CA PRO A 325 -52.19 3.85 23.56
C PRO A 325 -53.27 3.59 22.49
N PRO A 326 -53.42 2.34 22.02
CA PRO A 326 -54.44 2.00 21.03
C PRO A 326 -55.83 2.23 21.62
N THR A 327 -56.54 3.21 21.09
CA THR A 327 -57.97 3.42 21.36
C THR A 327 -58.74 2.20 20.86
N THR A 328 -59.29 1.46 21.82
CA THR A 328 -60.16 0.30 21.64
C THR A 328 -61.33 0.64 20.71
N ALA A 329 -61.31 0.08 19.49
CA ALA A 329 -62.41 0.21 18.55
C ALA A 329 -63.56 -0.73 18.97
N THR A 330 -64.66 -0.14 19.44
CA THR A 330 -65.92 -0.82 19.74
C THR A 330 -66.53 -1.37 18.44
N MET A 331 -66.56 -2.69 18.28
CA MET A 331 -67.24 -3.35 17.17
C MET A 331 -68.77 -3.16 17.29
N SER A 332 -69.36 -2.41 16.35
CA SER A 332 -70.82 -2.41 16.14
C SER A 332 -71.25 -3.69 15.42
N LYS A 333 -72.10 -4.47 16.09
CA LYS A 333 -72.83 -5.61 15.52
C LYS A 333 -73.84 -5.14 14.48
N SER A 334 -73.67 -5.55 13.22
CA SER A 334 -74.74 -5.52 12.22
C SER A 334 -75.54 -6.84 12.27
N ALA A 335 -76.86 -6.72 12.37
CA ALA A 335 -77.82 -7.81 12.36
C ALA A 335 -78.10 -8.30 10.92
N PRO A 336 -78.48 -9.58 10.72
CA PRO A 336 -78.82 -10.10 9.40
C PRO A 336 -80.28 -9.78 9.04
N SER A 337 -80.49 -9.15 7.88
CA SER A 337 -81.81 -9.01 7.26
C SER A 337 -82.20 -10.30 6.53
N ARG A 338 -83.32 -10.89 6.94
CA ARG A 338 -84.10 -11.86 6.15
C ARG A 338 -85.03 -11.11 5.20
N SER A 339 -84.97 -11.46 3.92
CA SER A 339 -86.12 -11.61 3.00
C SER A 339 -85.63 -12.14 1.67
#